data_AF-A0A7V9EWA3-F1
#
_entry.id   AF-A0A7V9EWA3-F1
#
_cell.length_a   1.000
_cell.length_b   1.000
_cell.length_c   1.000
_cell.angle_alpha   90.00
_cell.angle_beta   90.00
_cell.angle_gamma   90.00
#
_symmetry.space_group_name_H-M   'P 1'
#
loop_
_entity.id
_entity.type
_entity.pdbx_description
1 polymer ?
#
loop_
_entity_poly.entity_id
_entity_poly.type
_entity_poly.pdbx_seq_one_letter_code
_entity_poly.pdbx_strand_id
1 'polypeptide(L)'
;GMVDRMCSEEEIDRAGPGQLEPPQTTRARLRGEFIRRAKERKRDYTVDWVHLKLNDQAQRTVLCKDPFKSRDERVERLIASL
;
A
#
# COMPACT_ATOMS: atom_id res chain seq x y z
N GLY A 1 21.96 -15.88 -20.25
CA GLY A 1 21.34 -15.63 -21.58
C GLY A 1 22.09 -14.52 -22.28
N MET A 2 21.83 -14.28 -23.56
CA MET A 2 22.51 -13.23 -24.35
C MET A 2 22.08 -11.78 -23.98
N VAL A 3 21.44 -11.61 -22.82
CA VAL A 3 20.91 -10.33 -22.33
C VAL A 3 21.31 -10.19 -20.86
N ASP A 4 21.74 -8.99 -20.50
CA ASP A 4 22.14 -8.66 -19.13
C ASP A 4 20.93 -8.51 -18.20
N ARG A 5 21.07 -8.89 -16.93
CA ARG A 5 19.99 -8.86 -15.93
C ARG A 5 20.21 -7.73 -14.94
N MET A 6 19.19 -6.89 -14.76
CA MET A 6 19.21 -5.78 -13.79
C MET A 6 18.67 -6.17 -12.40
N CYS A 7 17.92 -7.27 -12.30
CA CYS A 7 17.37 -7.79 -11.04
C CYS A 7 17.23 -9.31 -11.09
N SER A 8 17.20 -9.90 -9.90
CA SER A 8 16.99 -11.33 -9.64
C SER A 8 15.52 -11.74 -9.81
N GLU A 9 15.26 -13.04 -9.96
CA GLU A 9 13.88 -13.55 -10.06
C GLU A 9 13.15 -13.39 -8.72
N GLU A 10 13.88 -13.51 -7.62
CA GLU A 10 13.38 -13.33 -6.26
C GLU A 10 12.93 -11.89 -6.00
N GLU A 11 13.63 -10.89 -6.55
CA GLU A 11 13.19 -9.49 -6.47
C GLU A 11 11.91 -9.24 -7.28
N ILE A 12 11.80 -9.87 -8.45
CA ILE A 12 10.62 -9.78 -9.30
C ILE A 12 9.42 -10.45 -8.63
N ASP A 13 9.59 -11.65 -8.06
CA ASP A 13 8.51 -12.37 -7.38
C ASP A 13 7.98 -11.59 -6.15
N ARG A 14 8.91 -11.00 -5.40
CA ARG A 14 8.59 -10.18 -4.22
C ARG A 14 7.76 -8.95 -4.58
N ALA A 15 8.17 -8.21 -5.61
CA ALA A 15 7.45 -7.01 -6.07
C ALA A 15 6.20 -7.33 -6.90
N GLY A 16 6.20 -8.49 -7.56
CA GLY A 16 5.23 -8.92 -8.54
C GLY A 16 4.05 -9.69 -7.94
N PRO A 17 3.34 -10.48 -8.77
CA PRO A 17 2.07 -11.09 -8.40
C PRO A 17 2.17 -12.17 -7.31
N GLY A 18 3.36 -12.71 -7.03
CA GLY A 18 3.56 -13.72 -5.98
C GLY A 18 3.38 -13.16 -4.58
N GLN A 19 4.02 -12.03 -4.28
CA GLN A 19 4.05 -11.47 -2.91
C GLN A 19 3.50 -10.04 -2.79
N LEU A 20 3.43 -9.30 -3.90
CA LEU A 20 2.87 -7.94 -3.99
C LEU A 20 3.45 -6.97 -2.93
N GLU A 21 4.74 -7.09 -2.63
CA GLU A 21 5.42 -6.21 -1.67
C GLU A 21 5.71 -4.85 -2.34
N PRO A 22 5.10 -3.74 -1.87
CA PRO A 22 5.36 -2.43 -2.44
C PRO A 22 6.76 -1.90 -2.04
N PRO A 23 7.28 -0.86 -2.74
CA PRO A 23 8.49 -0.18 -2.31
C PRO A 23 8.35 0.39 -0.89
N GLN A 24 9.21 -0.07 0.01
CA GLN A 24 9.15 0.23 1.45
C GLN A 24 9.57 1.67 1.81
N THR A 25 10.08 2.42 0.84
CA THR A 25 10.65 3.76 0.99
C THR A 25 9.73 4.88 0.49
N THR A 26 8.53 4.55 0.00
CA THR A 26 7.57 5.54 -0.55
C THR A 26 6.18 5.37 0.04
N ARG A 27 5.25 6.28 -0.29
CA ARG A 27 3.83 6.15 0.08
C ARG A 27 3.15 4.88 -0.44
N ALA A 28 3.74 4.20 -1.43
CA ALA A 28 3.23 2.92 -1.91
C ALA A 28 3.16 1.87 -0.80
N ARG A 29 4.09 1.92 0.16
CA ARG A 29 4.06 1.12 1.39
C ARG A 29 2.77 1.35 2.17
N LEU A 30 2.44 2.61 2.47
CA LEU A 30 1.25 2.99 3.23
C LEU A 30 -0.03 2.48 2.57
N ARG A 31 -0.12 2.66 1.25
CA ARG A 31 -1.25 2.17 0.45
C ARG A 31 -1.35 0.64 0.49
N GLY A 32 -0.23 -0.07 0.29
CA GLY A 32 -0.20 -1.53 0.31
C GLY A 32 -0.62 -2.09 1.67
N GLU A 33 -0.14 -1.50 2.76
CA GLU A 33 -0.51 -1.91 4.12
C GLU A 33 -2.00 -1.68 4.40
N PHE A 34 -2.54 -0.53 4.01
CA PHE A 34 -3.97 -0.23 4.12
C PHE A 34 -4.83 -1.22 3.33
N ILE A 35 -4.51 -1.47 2.05
CA ILE A 35 -5.23 -2.42 1.20
C ILE A 35 -5.20 -3.83 1.79
N ARG A 36 -4.01 -4.29 2.23
CA ARG A 36 -3.84 -5.62 2.82
C ARG A 36 -4.74 -5.78 4.04
N ARG A 37 -4.70 -4.83 4.97
CA ARG A 37 -5.48 -4.86 6.21
C ARG A 37 -6.99 -4.76 5.97
N ALA A 38 -7.41 -3.91 5.04
CA ALA A 38 -8.82 -3.77 4.69
C ALA A 38 -9.37 -5.05 4.05
N LYS A 39 -8.61 -5.71 3.18
CA LYS A 39 -8.95 -7.03 2.62
C LYS A 39 -9.05 -8.11 3.68
N GLU A 40 -8.07 -8.21 4.58
CA GLU A 40 -8.08 -9.17 5.70
C GLU A 40 -9.33 -9.00 6.59
N ARG A 41 -9.77 -7.75 6.80
CA ARG A 41 -10.95 -7.41 7.59
C ARG A 41 -12.25 -7.35 6.80
N LYS A 42 -12.23 -7.69 5.50
CA LYS A 42 -13.40 -7.62 4.59
C LYS A 42 -14.13 -6.27 4.65
N ARG A 43 -13.37 -5.18 4.71
CA ARG A 43 -13.90 -3.81 4.73
C ARG A 43 -13.96 -3.23 3.33
N ASP A 44 -15.03 -2.50 3.03
CA ASP A 44 -15.14 -1.75 1.78
C ASP A 44 -14.25 -0.51 1.81
N TYR A 45 -13.44 -0.32 0.77
CA TYR A 45 -12.50 0.79 0.68
C TYR A 45 -12.38 1.33 -0.75
N THR A 46 -11.90 2.56 -0.87
CA THR A 46 -11.55 3.18 -2.14
C THR A 46 -10.18 3.82 -2.02
N VAL A 47 -9.32 3.60 -3.02
CA VAL A 47 -7.94 4.09 -3.01
C VAL A 47 -7.56 4.67 -4.36
N ASP A 48 -6.76 5.73 -4.35
CA ASP A 48 -6.04 6.21 -5.54
C ASP A 48 -4.56 6.43 -5.20
N TRP A 49 -3.86 7.29 -5.95
CA TRP A 49 -2.45 7.60 -5.71
C TRP A 49 -2.18 8.40 -4.44
N VAL A 50 -3.15 9.18 -3.98
CA VAL A 50 -3.03 10.08 -2.82
C VAL A 50 -4.13 9.87 -1.77
N HIS A 51 -5.28 9.28 -2.10
CA HIS A 51 -6.37 9.04 -1.16
C HIS A 51 -6.42 7.58 -0.70
N LEU A 52 -6.52 7.40 0.61
CA LEU A 52 -6.89 6.14 1.26
C LEU A 52 -8.21 6.35 1.99
N LYS A 53 -9.30 5.75 1.49
CA LYS A 53 -10.66 5.95 2.01
C LYS A 53 -11.27 4.63 2.47
N LEU A 54 -11.85 4.64 3.67
CA LEU A 54 -12.69 3.59 4.21
C LEU A 54 -14.17 3.95 4.00
N ASN A 55 -14.95 3.04 3.42
CA ASN A 55 -16.34 3.29 3.04
C ASN A 55 -17.32 2.88 4.16
N ASP A 56 -17.03 3.28 5.40
CA ASP A 56 -17.92 3.09 6.55
C ASP A 56 -18.90 4.26 6.71
N GLN A 57 -19.74 4.27 7.76
CA GLN A 57 -20.66 5.39 7.99
C GLN A 57 -19.95 6.74 8.17
N ALA A 58 -18.72 6.75 8.69
CA ALA A 58 -17.92 7.95 8.90
C ALA A 58 -17.11 8.37 7.66
N GLN A 59 -17.04 7.54 6.61
CA GLN A 59 -16.36 7.79 5.33
C GLN A 59 -14.92 8.32 5.51
N ARG A 60 -14.17 7.70 6.41
CA ARG A 60 -12.85 8.19 6.85
C ARG A 60 -11.83 8.15 5.72
N THR A 61 -11.13 9.27 5.49
CA THR A 61 -10.16 9.42 4.40
C THR A 61 -8.85 10.01 4.90
N VAL A 62 -7.71 9.48 4.43
CA VAL A 62 -6.37 10.04 4.64
C VAL A 62 -5.72 10.40 3.31
N LEU A 63 -5.08 11.56 3.27
CA LEU A 63 -4.40 12.12 2.09
C LEU A 63 -2.88 12.02 2.22
N CYS A 64 -2.24 11.38 1.23
CA CYS A 64 -0.81 11.07 1.11
C CYS A 64 -0.19 11.81 -0.08
N LYS A 65 -0.13 13.15 -0.02
CA LYS A 65 0.39 13.99 -1.11
C LYS A 65 1.89 13.82 -1.35
N ASP A 66 2.68 13.68 -0.28
CA ASP A 66 4.12 13.46 -0.37
C ASP A 66 4.42 12.03 -0.89
N PRO A 67 5.05 11.87 -2.05
CA PRO A 67 5.37 10.54 -2.59
C PRO A 67 6.44 9.80 -1.79
N PHE A 68 7.33 10.50 -1.09
CA PHE A 68 8.47 9.91 -0.37
C PHE A 68 8.15 9.59 1.10
N LYS A 69 7.02 10.09 1.62
CA LYS A 69 6.57 9.75 2.97
C LYS A 69 6.07 8.31 3.04
N SER A 70 6.91 7.42 3.57
CA SER A 70 6.62 5.99 3.74
C SER A 70 6.02 5.61 5.09
N ARG A 71 5.93 6.57 6.02
CA ARG A 71 5.35 6.41 7.37
C ARG A 71 4.46 7.61 7.67
N ASP A 72 3.23 7.38 8.11
CA ASP A 72 2.29 8.44 8.47
C ASP A 72 1.32 7.95 9.54
N GLU A 73 1.38 8.56 10.74
CA GLU A 73 0.53 8.18 11.88
C GLU A 73 -0.96 8.24 11.57
N ARG A 74 -1.40 9.09 10.64
CA ARG A 74 -2.82 9.18 10.26
C ARG A 74 -3.25 7.90 9.54
N VAL A 75 -2.37 7.33 8.71
CA VAL A 75 -2.60 6.03 8.06
C VAL A 75 -2.54 4.92 9.08
N GLU A 76 -1.58 4.95 10.01
CA GLU A 76 -1.49 3.95 11.09
C GLU A 76 -2.76 3.92 11.95
N ARG A 77 -3.27 5.10 12.35
CA ARG A 77 -4.54 5.22 13.07
C ARG A 77 -5.74 4.73 12.25
N LEU A 78 -5.77 5.03 10.95
CA LEU A 78 -6.81 4.51 10.05
C LEU A 78 -6.77 2.98 10.00
N ILE A 79 -5.59 2.39 9.82
CA ILE A 79 -5.40 0.94 9.77
C ILE A 79 -5.76 0.26 11.09
N ALA A 80 -5.35 0.84 12.22
CA ALA A 80 -5.67 0.32 13.54
C ALA A 80 -7.18 0.26 13.82
N SER A 81 -7.98 1.04 13.07
CA SER A 81 -9.43 1.12 13.22
C SER A 81 -10.24 0.24 12.26
N LEU A 82 -9.57 -0.57 11.41
CA LEU A 82 -10.19 -1.48 10.43
C LEU A 82 -10.68 -2.79 11.06
#